data_AF-G7Y4Q0-F1
#
_entry.id   AF-G7Y4Q0-F1
#
_cell.length_a   1.000
_cell.length_b   1.000
_cell.length_c   1.000
_cell.angle_alpha   90.00
_cell.angle_beta   90.00
_cell.angle_gamma   90.00
#
_symmetry.space_group_name_H-M   'P 1'
#
loop_
_entity.id
_entity.type
_entity.pdbx_description
1 polymer ?
#
loop_
_entity_poly.entity_id
_entity_poly.type
_entity_poly.pdbx_seq_one_letter_code
_entity_poly.pdbx_strand_id
1 'polypeptide(L)'
;MFNVRFSGYLLLLVGFIQPSREQTTEDQRQKFLKFHNDLRDKIRKCELPGQPPAKAPYEPMVWDTAVEAQAQKWADKCLFSHGETDGVGQNIAIAGSVEVAVKLWADEYVNYDPESGECKPSGGCLHYTQMAWAASTKLGCGVKNCPNIGGTLYVCDYKPRGNYWGAKPYTAGTKEDCLKSTTSPPNSKPSGDGGMVGKPATDSTSTGGNLRQTSKMVAAAELIFILPVVF
;
A
#
# COMPACT_ATOMS: atom_id res chain seq x y z
N MET A 1 -71.26 19.24 9.87
CA MET A 1 -70.46 18.99 8.65
C MET A 1 -69.09 19.60 8.85
N PHE A 2 -68.04 18.77 8.87
CA PHE A 2 -66.65 19.13 9.09
C PHE A 2 -66.02 19.70 7.80
N ASN A 3 -65.13 20.67 7.91
CA ASN A 3 -64.14 20.96 6.86
C ASN A 3 -62.89 21.59 7.47
N VAL A 4 -61.96 20.74 7.90
CA VAL A 4 -60.58 21.13 8.22
C VAL A 4 -59.76 20.87 6.96
N ARG A 5 -59.29 21.94 6.31
CA ARG A 5 -58.36 21.81 5.17
C ARG A 5 -56.93 21.67 5.68
N PHE A 6 -56.44 20.43 5.73
CA PHE A 6 -55.01 20.16 5.90
C PHE A 6 -54.31 20.43 4.56
N SER A 7 -53.65 21.57 4.43
CA SER A 7 -52.73 21.84 3.32
C SER A 7 -51.40 21.13 3.64
N GLY A 8 -51.30 19.86 3.26
CA GLY A 8 -50.06 19.09 3.39
C GLY A 8 -49.02 19.57 2.39
N TYR A 9 -47.98 20.24 2.86
CA TYR A 9 -46.77 20.48 2.06
C TYR A 9 -45.91 19.21 2.12
N LEU A 10 -45.90 18.47 1.02
CA LEU A 10 -44.99 17.35 0.79
C LEU A 10 -43.58 17.92 0.54
N LEU A 11 -42.73 17.95 1.57
CA LEU A 11 -41.30 18.20 1.41
C LEU A 11 -40.67 17.01 0.67
N LEU A 12 -40.54 17.14 -0.66
CA LEU A 12 -39.70 16.25 -1.45
C LEU A 12 -38.24 16.55 -1.10
N LEU A 13 -37.70 15.81 -0.13
CA LEU A 13 -36.26 15.73 0.08
C LEU A 13 -35.65 15.04 -1.15
N VAL A 14 -35.30 15.83 -2.18
CA VAL A 14 -34.45 15.35 -3.26
C VAL A 14 -33.05 15.21 -2.67
N GLY A 15 -32.77 14.04 -2.10
CA GLY A 15 -31.41 13.67 -1.72
C GLY A 15 -30.55 13.73 -2.98
N PHE A 16 -29.59 14.66 -3.02
CA PHE A 16 -28.56 14.64 -4.04
C PHE A 16 -27.76 13.35 -3.85
N ILE A 17 -28.09 12.31 -4.64
CA ILE A 17 -27.25 11.12 -4.77
C ILE A 17 -25.99 11.59 -5.47
N GLN A 18 -24.99 12.02 -4.70
CA GLN A 18 -23.65 12.21 -5.23
C GLN A 18 -23.19 10.85 -5.76
N PRO A 19 -22.72 10.75 -7.02
CA PRO A 19 -22.17 9.50 -7.53
C PRO A 19 -21.06 9.07 -6.57
N SER A 20 -21.13 7.82 -6.09
CA SER A 20 -20.13 7.26 -5.20
C SER A 20 -18.77 7.37 -5.88
N ARG A 21 -17.92 8.25 -5.35
CA ARG A 21 -16.50 8.32 -5.72
C ARG A 21 -15.94 6.91 -5.66
N GLU A 22 -15.31 6.45 -6.73
CA GLU A 22 -14.60 5.18 -6.74
C GLU A 22 -13.48 5.30 -5.71
N GLN A 23 -13.65 4.62 -4.58
CA GLN A 23 -12.75 4.66 -3.45
C GLN A 23 -11.95 3.36 -3.42
N THR A 24 -10.72 3.44 -2.91
CA THR A 24 -9.92 2.28 -2.57
C THR A 24 -10.73 1.33 -1.68
N THR A 25 -10.82 0.05 -2.07
CA THR A 25 -11.57 -0.96 -1.34
C THR A 25 -10.78 -1.43 -0.11
N GLU A 26 -11.45 -2.02 0.86
CA GLU A 26 -10.76 -2.54 2.06
C GLU A 26 -9.71 -3.61 1.72
N ASP A 27 -9.99 -4.51 0.77
CA ASP A 27 -9.00 -5.48 0.28
C ASP A 27 -7.75 -4.78 -0.29
N GLN A 28 -7.93 -3.72 -1.08
CA GLN A 28 -6.82 -2.93 -1.60
C GLN A 28 -6.03 -2.24 -0.47
N ARG A 29 -6.70 -1.66 0.54
CA ARG A 29 -6.02 -1.06 1.71
C ARG A 29 -5.15 -2.07 2.43
N GLN A 30 -5.69 -3.27 2.68
CA GLN A 30 -4.95 -4.35 3.35
C GLN A 30 -3.75 -4.80 2.52
N LYS A 31 -3.90 -4.96 1.20
CA LYS A 31 -2.80 -5.32 0.30
C LYS A 31 -1.70 -4.26 0.28
N PHE A 32 -2.07 -2.98 0.15
CA PHE A 32 -1.10 -1.89 0.19
C PHE A 32 -0.31 -1.92 1.50
N LEU A 33 -0.97 -1.89 2.65
CA LEU A 33 -0.29 -1.95 3.94
C LEU A 33 0.61 -3.17 4.07
N LYS A 34 0.08 -4.35 3.70
CA LYS A 34 0.80 -5.61 3.81
C LYS A 34 2.10 -5.56 3.01
N PHE A 35 2.06 -5.21 1.73
CA PHE A 35 3.27 -5.23 0.90
C PHE A 35 4.30 -4.16 1.28
N HIS A 36 3.86 -2.99 1.75
CA HIS A 36 4.77 -1.97 2.29
C HIS A 36 5.47 -2.46 3.56
N ASN A 37 4.70 -3.04 4.50
CA ASN A 37 5.26 -3.56 5.74
C ASN A 37 6.10 -4.83 5.52
N ASP A 38 5.76 -5.67 4.54
CA ASP A 38 6.59 -6.82 4.15
C ASP A 38 7.96 -6.38 3.61
N LEU A 39 8.02 -5.32 2.79
CA LEU A 39 9.30 -4.76 2.32
C LEU A 39 10.15 -4.26 3.49
N ARG A 40 9.53 -3.48 4.37
CA ARG A 40 10.14 -2.95 5.60
C ARG A 40 10.64 -4.08 6.50
N ASP A 41 9.88 -5.16 6.64
CA ASP A 41 10.30 -6.35 7.37
C ASP A 41 11.48 -7.06 6.73
N LYS A 42 11.50 -7.22 5.40
CA LYS A 42 12.63 -7.80 4.68
C LYS A 42 13.92 -7.01 4.91
N ILE A 43 13.84 -5.68 4.93
CA ILE A 43 14.99 -4.82 5.27
C ILE A 43 15.49 -5.17 6.68
N ARG A 44 14.60 -5.14 7.69
CA ARG A 44 14.99 -5.43 9.10
C ARG A 44 15.54 -6.85 9.30
N LYS A 45 15.04 -7.82 8.55
CA LYS A 45 15.39 -9.24 8.68
C LYS A 45 16.61 -9.66 7.85
N CYS A 46 17.30 -8.73 7.19
CA CYS A 46 18.40 -9.02 6.26
C CYS A 46 17.95 -9.89 5.06
N GLU A 47 16.69 -9.81 4.65
CA GLU A 47 16.11 -10.63 3.56
C GLU A 47 16.03 -9.88 2.23
N LEU A 48 16.48 -8.62 2.17
CA LEU A 48 16.54 -7.82 0.94
C LEU A 48 17.99 -7.78 0.42
N PRO A 49 18.32 -8.48 -0.70
CA PRO A 49 19.69 -8.58 -1.18
C PRO A 49 20.33 -7.22 -1.48
N GLY A 50 21.60 -7.05 -1.12
CA GLY A 50 22.34 -5.81 -1.40
C GLY A 50 21.91 -4.59 -0.58
N GLN A 51 20.97 -4.76 0.36
CA GLN A 51 20.48 -3.69 1.22
C GLN A 51 20.83 -4.00 2.69
N PRO A 52 21.45 -3.06 3.43
CA PRO A 52 21.70 -3.26 4.85
C PRO A 52 20.39 -3.22 5.64
N PRO A 53 20.32 -3.86 6.82
CA PRO A 53 19.18 -3.66 7.70
C PRO A 53 19.14 -2.25 8.25
N ALA A 54 18.01 -1.88 8.84
CA ALA A 54 17.93 -0.66 9.63
C ALA A 54 18.60 -0.86 10.99
N LYS A 55 19.44 0.11 11.41
CA LYS A 55 20.13 0.10 12.70
C LYS A 55 19.16 0.14 13.89
N ALA A 56 18.09 0.90 13.75
CA ALA A 56 17.04 1.03 14.75
C ALA A 56 15.73 0.44 14.20
N PRO A 57 14.90 -0.18 15.05
CA PRO A 57 13.56 -0.57 14.63
C PRO A 57 12.77 0.67 14.24
N TYR A 58 11.91 0.51 13.24
CA TYR A 58 10.85 1.45 12.93
C TYR A 58 9.52 0.73 13.03
N GLU A 59 8.48 1.48 13.37
CA GLU A 59 7.14 0.93 13.44
C GLU A 59 6.63 0.55 12.04
N PRO A 60 5.79 -0.49 11.94
CA PRO A 60 5.01 -0.74 10.74
C PRO A 60 4.18 0.51 10.38
N MET A 61 4.05 0.78 9.09
CA MET A 61 3.12 1.80 8.63
C MET A 61 1.69 1.38 8.99
N VAL A 62 0.87 2.36 9.36
CA VAL A 62 -0.57 2.18 9.57
C VAL A 62 -1.35 2.99 8.54
N TRP A 63 -2.56 2.54 8.22
CA TRP A 63 -3.41 3.26 7.27
C TRP A 63 -3.87 4.59 7.87
N ASP A 64 -3.94 5.61 7.04
CA ASP A 64 -4.46 6.93 7.41
C ASP A 64 -5.45 7.41 6.35
N THR A 65 -6.71 7.58 6.75
CA THR A 65 -7.80 7.92 5.83
C THR A 65 -7.70 9.34 5.27
N ALA A 66 -7.01 10.26 5.97
CA ALA A 66 -6.78 11.60 5.44
C ALA A 66 -5.69 11.58 4.36
N VAL A 67 -4.64 10.78 4.56
CA VAL A 67 -3.61 10.53 3.54
C VAL A 67 -4.21 9.81 2.33
N GLU A 68 -5.09 8.82 2.53
CA GLU A 68 -5.84 8.16 1.45
C GLU A 68 -6.68 9.16 0.65
N ALA A 69 -7.41 10.04 1.34
CA ALA A 69 -8.25 11.03 0.66
C ALA A 69 -7.44 11.98 -0.24
N GLN A 70 -6.22 12.33 0.17
CA GLN A 70 -5.28 13.12 -0.64
C GLN A 70 -4.80 12.33 -1.86
N ALA A 71 -4.35 11.09 -1.66
CA ALA A 71 -3.90 10.21 -2.74
C ALA A 71 -5.03 9.95 -3.76
N GLN A 72 -6.26 9.70 -3.30
CA GLN A 72 -7.43 9.51 -4.17
C GLN A 72 -7.78 10.79 -4.92
N LYS A 73 -7.62 11.97 -4.31
CA LYS A 73 -7.84 13.26 -5.01
C LYS A 73 -6.91 13.42 -6.19
N TRP A 74 -5.67 12.93 -6.07
CA TRP A 74 -4.74 12.92 -7.18
C TRP A 74 -5.07 11.84 -8.22
N ALA A 75 -5.37 10.61 -7.77
CA ALA A 75 -5.73 9.50 -8.65
C ALA A 75 -6.94 9.83 -9.55
N ASP A 76 -7.94 10.54 -9.00
CA ASP A 76 -9.14 10.95 -9.73
C ASP A 76 -8.88 11.93 -10.88
N LYS A 77 -7.72 12.61 -10.90
CA LYS A 77 -7.33 13.46 -12.02
C LYS A 77 -6.97 12.65 -13.26
N CYS A 78 -6.65 11.36 -13.09
CA CYS A 78 -6.19 10.48 -14.16
C CYS A 78 -5.02 11.09 -14.97
N LEU A 79 -4.05 11.66 -14.24
CA LEU A 79 -2.82 12.23 -14.78
C LEU A 79 -1.62 11.41 -14.27
N PHE A 80 -0.85 10.82 -15.19
CA PHE A 80 0.36 10.07 -14.83
C PHE A 80 1.55 11.01 -14.64
N SER A 81 1.50 11.72 -13.51
CA SER A 81 2.52 12.67 -13.06
C SER A 81 2.38 12.86 -11.55
N HIS A 82 3.45 13.24 -10.85
CA HIS A 82 3.33 13.62 -9.44
C HIS A 82 2.52 14.92 -9.27
N GLY A 83 1.94 15.11 -8.09
CA GLY A 83 0.99 16.18 -7.85
C GLY A 83 1.06 16.89 -6.51
N GLU A 84 -0.14 17.24 -6.01
CA GLU A 84 -0.35 17.90 -4.72
C GLU A 84 0.18 17.00 -3.59
N THR A 85 1.31 17.40 -2.98
CA THR A 85 2.08 16.61 -2.00
C THR A 85 2.23 17.37 -0.67
N ASP A 86 1.21 18.13 -0.29
CA ASP A 86 1.25 18.95 0.93
C ASP A 86 1.53 18.10 2.19
N GLY A 87 2.79 18.10 2.63
CA GLY A 87 3.25 17.36 3.80
C GLY A 87 3.43 15.85 3.61
N VAL A 88 3.28 15.33 2.38
CA VAL A 88 3.36 13.89 2.08
C VAL A 88 4.40 13.60 1.00
N GLY A 89 4.97 12.40 1.03
CA GLY A 89 5.67 11.83 -0.11
C GLY A 89 4.68 11.11 -1.02
N GLN A 90 5.03 10.81 -2.27
CA GLN A 90 4.10 10.20 -3.22
C GLN A 90 4.79 9.23 -4.17
N ASN A 91 4.20 8.04 -4.33
CA ASN A 91 4.52 7.10 -5.40
C ASN A 91 3.33 6.98 -6.34
N ILE A 92 3.60 6.84 -7.64
CA ILE A 92 2.57 6.61 -8.67
C ILE A 92 2.95 5.44 -9.58
N ALA A 93 1.95 4.70 -10.07
CA ALA A 93 2.14 3.65 -11.06
C ALA A 93 0.88 3.46 -11.90
N ILE A 94 1.06 3.06 -13.16
CA ILE A 94 0.00 2.41 -13.94
C ILE A 94 0.27 0.91 -13.87
N ALA A 95 -0.71 0.14 -13.39
CA ALA A 95 -0.54 -1.30 -13.21
C ALA A 95 -1.86 -2.06 -13.40
N GLY A 96 -1.76 -3.40 -13.46
CA GLY A 96 -2.94 -4.28 -13.51
C GLY A 96 -3.53 -4.60 -12.13
N SER A 97 -2.76 -4.45 -11.05
CA SER A 97 -3.21 -4.73 -9.69
C SER A 97 -2.36 -3.98 -8.65
N VAL A 98 -2.82 -3.98 -7.39
CA VAL A 98 -2.08 -3.42 -6.24
C VAL A 98 -0.72 -4.12 -6.07
N GLU A 99 -0.70 -5.44 -6.17
CA GLU A 99 0.51 -6.27 -6.07
C GLU A 99 1.56 -5.83 -7.09
N VAL A 100 1.15 -5.62 -8.34
CA VAL A 100 2.06 -5.21 -9.42
C VAL A 100 2.57 -3.78 -9.18
N ALA A 101 1.69 -2.84 -8.82
CA ALA A 101 2.09 -1.46 -8.52
C ALA A 101 3.15 -1.39 -7.40
N VAL A 102 2.88 -2.05 -6.28
CA VAL A 102 3.79 -2.05 -5.13
C VAL A 102 5.10 -2.77 -5.44
N LYS A 103 5.04 -3.86 -6.24
CA LYS A 103 6.25 -4.58 -6.66
C LYS A 103 7.14 -3.73 -7.57
N LEU A 104 6.57 -2.98 -8.52
CA LEU A 104 7.33 -2.08 -9.39
C LEU A 104 8.14 -1.07 -8.57
N TRP A 105 7.53 -0.47 -7.55
CA TRP A 105 8.23 0.45 -6.65
C TRP A 105 9.27 -0.24 -5.77
N ALA A 106 8.92 -1.39 -5.19
CA ALA A 106 9.81 -2.10 -4.28
C ALA A 106 11.06 -2.62 -4.99
N ASP A 107 10.92 -3.16 -6.21
CA ASP A 107 12.00 -3.75 -6.99
C ASP A 107 13.09 -2.73 -7.37
N GLU A 108 12.82 -1.42 -7.28
CA GLU A 108 13.84 -0.40 -7.49
C GLU A 108 14.97 -0.44 -6.44
N TYR A 109 14.85 -1.24 -5.37
CA TYR A 109 15.94 -1.45 -4.40
C TYR A 109 17.25 -1.87 -5.07
N VAL A 110 17.19 -2.61 -6.19
CA VAL A 110 18.38 -3.02 -6.95
C VAL A 110 19.15 -1.85 -7.56
N ASN A 111 18.50 -0.70 -7.67
CA ASN A 111 19.05 0.54 -8.21
C ASN A 111 19.48 1.53 -7.12
N TYR A 112 19.19 1.26 -5.85
CA TYR A 112 19.63 2.13 -4.75
C TYR A 112 20.97 1.65 -4.19
N ASP A 113 21.95 2.55 -4.15
CA ASP A 113 23.22 2.32 -3.46
C ASP A 113 23.11 2.81 -1.99
N PRO A 114 23.12 1.90 -1.01
CA PRO A 114 23.02 2.27 0.40
C PRO A 114 24.27 2.97 0.96
N GLU A 115 25.43 2.88 0.29
CA GLU A 115 26.67 3.53 0.72
C GLU A 115 26.67 5.02 0.36
N SER A 116 26.42 5.36 -0.90
CA SER A 116 26.30 6.75 -1.35
C SER A 116 24.94 7.37 -0.98
N GLY A 117 23.87 6.57 -0.93
CA GLY A 117 22.51 7.06 -0.83
C GLY A 117 21.91 7.50 -2.17
N GLU A 118 22.54 7.13 -3.29
CA GLU A 118 22.15 7.56 -4.62
C GLU A 118 21.41 6.46 -5.41
N CYS A 119 20.60 6.89 -6.37
CA CYS A 119 20.01 6.00 -7.36
C CYS A 119 20.98 5.82 -8.54
N LYS A 120 21.09 4.59 -9.05
CA LYS A 120 21.73 4.33 -10.34
C LYS A 120 21.05 5.16 -11.43
N PRO A 121 21.80 5.84 -12.31
CA PRO A 121 21.23 6.74 -13.32
C PRO A 121 20.19 6.10 -14.25
N SER A 122 20.33 4.80 -14.52
CA SER A 122 19.54 4.10 -15.53
C SER A 122 18.21 3.50 -15.04
N GLY A 123 17.91 3.57 -13.73
CA GLY A 123 16.85 2.72 -13.15
C GLY A 123 15.87 3.38 -12.19
N GLY A 124 16.19 4.57 -11.65
CA GLY A 124 15.39 5.19 -10.58
C GLY A 124 15.36 4.34 -9.30
N CYS A 125 15.16 5.00 -8.16
CA CYS A 125 15.01 4.31 -6.87
C CYS A 125 14.18 5.09 -5.84
N LEU A 126 13.55 6.18 -6.29
CA LEU A 126 12.84 7.10 -5.42
C LEU A 126 11.54 6.49 -4.91
N HIS A 127 10.92 5.57 -5.64
CA HIS A 127 9.74 4.88 -5.14
C HIS A 127 10.12 3.89 -4.03
N TYR A 128 11.19 3.10 -4.23
CA TYR A 128 11.72 2.20 -3.19
C TYR A 128 12.12 2.97 -1.93
N THR A 129 12.92 4.02 -2.07
CA THR A 129 13.40 4.80 -0.91
C THR A 129 12.27 5.44 -0.13
N GLN A 130 11.19 5.87 -0.79
CA GLN A 130 9.99 6.34 -0.10
C GLN A 130 9.29 5.22 0.68
N MET A 131 9.14 4.02 0.11
CA MET A 131 8.54 2.88 0.83
C MET A 131 9.41 2.45 2.03
N ALA A 132 10.72 2.50 1.87
CA ALA A 132 11.70 2.15 2.90
C ALA A 132 11.90 3.24 3.96
N TRP A 133 11.31 4.43 3.79
CA TRP A 133 11.58 5.58 4.64
C TRP A 133 11.14 5.33 6.09
N ALA A 134 12.09 5.23 7.02
CA ALA A 134 11.85 4.81 8.40
C ALA A 134 10.85 5.73 9.11
N ALA A 135 10.97 7.05 8.89
CA ALA A 135 10.14 8.06 9.52
C ALA A 135 8.70 8.11 8.98
N SER A 136 8.44 7.57 7.78
CA SER A 136 7.08 7.50 7.22
C SER A 136 6.31 6.40 7.94
N THR A 137 5.30 6.80 8.71
CA THR A 137 4.52 5.91 9.59
C THR A 137 3.06 5.79 9.19
N LYS A 138 2.59 6.68 8.32
CA LYS A 138 1.22 6.70 7.80
C LYS A 138 1.24 6.49 6.29
N LEU A 139 0.38 5.61 5.82
CA LEU A 139 0.18 5.29 4.42
C LEU A 139 -1.28 5.50 4.06
N GLY A 140 -1.54 6.08 2.88
CA GLY A 140 -2.87 6.08 2.28
C GLY A 140 -2.74 6.08 0.77
N CYS A 141 -3.56 5.29 0.09
CA CYS A 141 -3.46 5.12 -1.35
C CYS A 141 -4.81 5.29 -2.06
N GLY A 142 -4.78 5.92 -3.22
CA GLY A 142 -5.90 6.07 -4.14
C GLY A 142 -5.75 5.16 -5.35
N VAL A 143 -6.87 4.65 -5.84
CA VAL A 143 -6.93 3.80 -7.03
C VAL A 143 -7.98 4.37 -7.98
N LYS A 144 -7.62 4.51 -9.26
CA LYS A 144 -8.58 4.98 -10.28
C LYS A 144 -8.35 4.30 -11.61
N ASN A 145 -9.39 3.70 -12.17
CA ASN A 145 -9.35 3.27 -13.57
C ASN A 145 -9.39 4.51 -14.49
N CYS A 146 -8.38 4.65 -15.34
CA CYS A 146 -8.15 5.83 -16.16
C CYS A 146 -7.96 5.43 -17.63
N PRO A 147 -9.06 5.29 -18.40
CA PRO A 147 -8.99 4.89 -19.81
C PRO A 147 -8.10 5.80 -20.67
N ASN A 148 -8.01 7.09 -20.34
CA ASN A 148 -7.22 8.09 -21.05
C ASN A 148 -5.70 7.88 -20.97
N ILE A 149 -5.22 7.16 -19.95
CA ILE A 149 -3.80 6.79 -19.81
C ILE A 149 -3.59 5.27 -19.99
N GLY A 150 -4.61 4.56 -20.47
CA GLY A 150 -4.50 3.15 -20.84
C GLY A 150 -4.44 2.15 -19.67
N GLY A 151 -4.86 2.53 -18.46
CA GLY A 151 -4.81 1.59 -17.33
C GLY A 151 -5.36 2.13 -16.02
N THR A 152 -5.09 1.39 -14.93
CA THR A 152 -5.44 1.82 -13.57
C THR A 152 -4.27 2.57 -12.95
N LEU A 153 -4.52 3.81 -12.52
CA LEU A 153 -3.59 4.64 -11.77
C LEU A 153 -3.66 4.29 -10.28
N TYR A 154 -2.50 3.99 -9.72
CA TYR A 154 -2.29 3.79 -8.29
C TYR A 154 -1.45 4.95 -7.78
N VAL A 155 -1.90 5.59 -6.70
CA VAL A 155 -1.19 6.68 -6.02
C VAL A 155 -1.08 6.30 -4.56
N CYS A 156 0.11 6.28 -3.98
CA CYS A 156 0.28 6.12 -2.54
C CYS A 156 0.99 7.34 -1.97
N ASP A 157 0.39 7.95 -0.96
CA ASP A 157 0.97 9.05 -0.21
C ASP A 157 1.49 8.57 1.15
N TYR A 158 2.58 9.18 1.60
CA TYR A 158 3.34 8.78 2.79
C TYR A 158 3.52 9.95 3.74
N LYS A 159 3.16 9.77 5.02
CA LYS A 159 3.29 10.82 6.03
C LYS A 159 4.08 10.36 7.26
N PRO A 160 5.02 11.19 7.76
CA PRO A 160 5.65 12.33 7.07
C PRO A 160 6.30 11.94 5.74
N ARG A 161 6.50 12.92 4.85
CA ARG A 161 7.19 12.71 3.57
C ARG A 161 8.61 12.17 3.78
N GLY A 162 9.06 11.35 2.84
CA GLY A 162 10.44 10.92 2.73
C GLY A 162 11.22 11.70 1.67
N ASN A 163 12.27 11.05 1.17
CA ASN A 163 13.10 11.49 0.05
C ASN A 163 13.57 12.94 0.17
N TYR A 164 14.08 13.29 1.36
CA TYR A 164 14.77 14.56 1.54
C TYR A 164 16.13 14.52 0.83
N TRP A 165 16.48 15.61 0.15
CA TRP A 165 17.73 15.71 -0.59
C TRP A 165 18.93 15.41 0.30
N GLY A 166 19.80 14.49 -0.14
CA GLY A 166 21.00 14.07 0.59
C GLY A 166 20.73 13.18 1.82
N ALA A 167 19.47 12.82 2.11
CA ALA A 167 19.13 11.95 3.23
C ALA A 167 18.84 10.52 2.75
N LYS A 168 19.18 9.55 3.60
CA LYS A 168 18.92 8.12 3.38
C LYS A 168 17.57 7.72 4.00
N PRO A 169 16.88 6.70 3.46
CA PRO A 169 15.59 6.25 3.97
C PRO A 169 15.65 5.74 5.41
N TYR A 170 16.79 5.20 5.82
CA TYR A 170 17.05 4.76 7.19
C TYR A 170 18.55 4.77 7.46
N THR A 171 18.93 4.77 8.74
CA THR A 171 20.31 4.55 9.15
C THR A 171 20.67 3.07 8.97
N ALA A 172 21.69 2.78 8.16
CA ALA A 172 22.17 1.42 7.93
C ALA A 172 22.73 0.80 9.23
N GLY A 173 22.31 -0.43 9.52
CA GLY A 173 22.77 -1.28 10.62
C GLY A 173 23.72 -2.37 10.16
N THR A 174 24.10 -3.23 11.09
CA THR A 174 24.98 -4.39 10.83
C THR A 174 24.20 -5.70 10.83
N LYS A 175 24.84 -6.81 10.48
CA LYS A 175 24.19 -8.14 10.51
C LYS A 175 23.69 -8.51 11.91
N GLU A 176 24.35 -8.03 12.95
CA GLU A 176 23.94 -8.23 14.35
C GLU A 176 22.59 -7.57 14.67
N ASP A 177 22.24 -6.48 13.96
CA ASP A 177 20.96 -5.79 14.16
C ASP A 177 19.78 -6.62 13.61
N CYS A 178 20.01 -7.51 12.64
CA CYS A 178 18.98 -8.44 12.15
C CYS A 178 18.55 -9.45 13.23
N LEU A 179 19.49 -9.91 14.07
CA LEU A 179 19.25 -10.92 15.12
C LEU A 179 18.45 -10.36 16.32
N LYS A 180 18.48 -9.04 16.53
CA LYS A 180 17.65 -8.35 17.54
C LYS A 180 16.20 -8.22 17.08
N SER A 181 15.96 -8.22 15.76
CA SER A 181 14.61 -8.11 15.19
C SER A 181 13.77 -9.38 15.37
N THR A 182 14.41 -10.54 15.50
CA THR A 182 13.76 -11.85 15.63
C THR A 182 13.45 -12.25 17.07
N THR A 183 13.96 -11.51 18.06
CA THR A 183 13.86 -11.85 19.50
C THR A 183 12.86 -11.01 20.28
N SER A 184 12.12 -10.10 19.63
CA SER A 184 11.01 -9.37 20.28
C SER A 184 9.70 -10.16 20.17
N PRO A 185 9.04 -10.56 21.28
CA PRO A 185 7.71 -11.14 21.24
C PRO A 185 6.68 -10.10 20.75
N PRO A 186 5.63 -10.50 20.01
CA PRO A 186 4.49 -9.62 19.79
C PRO A 186 3.74 -9.46 21.11
N ASN A 187 3.86 -8.30 21.75
CA ASN A 187 2.82 -7.84 22.67
C ASN A 187 1.61 -7.40 21.83
N SER A 188 0.89 -8.37 21.28
CA SER A 188 -0.49 -8.18 20.85
C SER A 188 -1.37 -8.36 22.08
N LYS A 189 -1.88 -7.26 22.61
CA LYS A 189 -3.06 -7.28 23.47
C LYS A 189 -4.29 -7.16 22.55
N PRO A 190 -5.12 -8.19 22.38
CA PRO A 190 -6.46 -7.99 21.85
C PRO A 190 -7.33 -7.43 22.98
N SER A 191 -7.80 -6.20 22.87
CA SER A 191 -9.10 -5.83 23.44
C SER A 191 -10.13 -6.24 22.38
N GLY A 192 -11.20 -6.95 22.64
CA GLY A 192 -11.85 -7.34 23.88
C GLY A 192 -13.26 -7.73 23.43
N ASP A 193 -13.59 -8.98 23.71
CA ASP A 193 -14.76 -9.72 23.25
C ASP A 193 -16.09 -9.11 23.74
N GLY A 194 -17.11 -9.20 22.89
CA GLY A 194 -18.49 -8.80 23.13
C GLY A 194 -19.38 -9.99 22.80
N GLY A 195 -19.49 -10.92 23.75
CA GLY A 195 -20.03 -12.27 23.55
C GLY A 195 -21.48 -12.37 23.05
N MET A 196 -21.78 -13.53 22.46
CA MET A 196 -23.09 -14.19 22.55
C MET A 196 -22.91 -15.70 22.69
N VAL A 197 -23.56 -16.24 23.72
CA VAL A 197 -23.58 -17.63 24.16
C VAL A 197 -24.57 -18.45 23.32
N GLY A 198 -24.24 -19.71 22.98
CA GLY A 198 -25.23 -20.65 22.44
C GLY A 198 -24.73 -22.03 21.98
N LYS A 199 -24.45 -22.91 22.95
CA LYS A 199 -24.53 -24.41 23.01
C LYS A 199 -24.08 -25.36 21.86
N PRO A 200 -23.69 -26.62 22.19
CA PRO A 200 -22.96 -27.54 21.32
C PRO A 200 -23.80 -28.70 20.73
N ALA A 201 -23.33 -29.28 19.61
CA ALA A 201 -23.62 -30.65 19.16
C ALA A 201 -22.48 -31.12 18.22
N THR A 202 -21.64 -32.07 18.67
CA THR A 202 -21.58 -33.51 18.35
C THR A 202 -20.66 -33.89 17.17
N ASP A 203 -19.76 -34.83 17.47
CA ASP A 203 -18.78 -35.52 16.63
C ASP A 203 -19.33 -36.12 15.33
N SER A 204 -18.48 -36.11 14.30
CA SER A 204 -18.25 -37.31 13.47
C SER A 204 -16.99 -37.17 12.61
N THR A 205 -16.06 -38.09 12.86
CA THR A 205 -14.84 -38.42 12.11
C THR A 205 -15.16 -38.96 10.71
N SER A 206 -14.40 -38.57 9.67
CA SER A 206 -14.12 -39.43 8.50
C SER A 206 -13.01 -38.87 7.60
N THR A 207 -11.89 -39.57 7.63
CA THR A 207 -10.90 -39.89 6.59
C THR A 207 -11.00 -39.31 5.17
N GLY A 208 -9.83 -38.84 4.69
CA GLY A 208 -9.22 -39.33 3.44
C GLY A 208 -9.25 -38.41 2.23
N GLY A 209 -8.07 -38.14 1.64
CA GLY A 209 -7.98 -37.69 0.24
C GLY A 209 -6.87 -36.70 -0.07
N ASN A 210 -5.65 -37.21 -0.21
CA ASN A 210 -4.48 -36.49 -0.73
C ASN A 210 -4.63 -36.32 -2.26
N LEU A 211 -4.62 -35.10 -2.78
CA LEU A 211 -4.45 -34.82 -4.21
C LEU A 211 -3.47 -33.67 -4.40
N ARG A 212 -2.24 -34.05 -4.74
CA ARG A 212 -1.22 -33.17 -5.31
C ARG A 212 -1.68 -32.74 -6.69
N GLN A 213 -1.76 -31.44 -6.94
CA GLN A 213 -1.84 -30.92 -8.31
C GLN A 213 -0.75 -29.86 -8.49
N THR A 214 0.35 -30.31 -9.09
CA THR A 214 1.43 -29.47 -9.58
C THR A 214 1.04 -28.92 -10.96
N SER A 215 0.80 -27.62 -11.06
CA SER A 215 0.73 -26.92 -12.34
C SER A 215 1.85 -25.90 -12.40
N LYS A 216 2.87 -26.22 -13.19
CA LYS A 216 3.89 -25.30 -13.66
C LYS A 216 3.21 -24.26 -14.56
N MET A 217 3.25 -22.98 -14.21
CA MET A 217 2.96 -21.90 -15.15
C MET A 217 4.27 -21.40 -15.73
N VAL A 218 4.41 -21.54 -17.04
CA VAL A 218 5.48 -20.97 -17.86
C VAL A 218 5.19 -19.48 -17.98
N ALA A 219 6.08 -18.64 -17.46
CA ALA A 219 6.04 -17.20 -17.67
C ALA A 219 6.62 -16.87 -19.05
N ALA A 220 5.78 -16.41 -19.97
CA ALA A 220 6.21 -15.72 -21.18
C ALA A 220 6.53 -14.26 -20.79
N ALA A 221 7.79 -13.88 -20.91
CA ALA A 221 8.23 -12.49 -20.79
C ALA A 221 8.10 -11.83 -22.16
N GLU A 222 7.11 -10.97 -22.35
CA GLU A 222 7.12 -10.03 -23.46
C GLU A 222 7.87 -8.76 -23.03
N LEU A 223 9.01 -8.52 -23.69
CA LEU A 223 9.76 -7.28 -23.60
C LEU A 223 8.95 -6.16 -24.29
N ILE A 224 8.39 -5.23 -23.52
CA ILE A 224 7.99 -3.93 -24.04
C ILE A 224 9.21 -3.00 -23.90
N PHE A 225 9.85 -2.72 -25.03
CA PHE A 225 10.85 -1.67 -25.15
C PHE A 225 10.18 -0.31 -24.94
N ILE A 226 10.45 0.34 -23.81
CA ILE A 226 10.17 1.78 -23.65
C ILE A 226 11.44 2.54 -24.08
N LEU A 227 11.30 3.31 -25.17
CA LEU A 227 12.33 4.23 -25.64
C LEU A 227 12.57 5.33 -24.58
N PRO A 228 13.82 5.77 -24.35
CA PRO A 228 14.10 6.88 -23.45
C PRO A 228 13.68 8.19 -24.12
N VAL A 229 12.76 8.92 -23.49
CA VAL A 229 12.58 10.35 -23.75
C VAL A 229 13.76 11.06 -23.10
N VAL A 230 14.67 11.52 -23.94
CA VAL A 230 15.79 12.40 -23.57
C VAL A 230 15.21 13.77 -23.24
N PHE A 231 15.55 14.31 -22.06
CA PHE A 231 15.55 15.75 -21.80
C PHE A 231 16.94 16.30 -22.08
#